data_AF-Q79CA2-F1
#
_entry.id   AF-Q79CA2-F1
#
_cell.length_a   1.000
_cell.length_b   1.000
_cell.length_c   1.000
_cell.angle_alpha   90.00
_cell.angle_beta   90.00
_cell.angle_gamma   90.00
#
_symmetry.space_group_name_H-M   'P 1'
#
loop_
_entity.id
_entity.type
_entity.pdbx_description
1 polymer ?
#
loop_
_entity_poly.entity_id
_entity_poly.type
_entity_poly.pdbx_seq_one_letter_code
_entity_poly.pdbx_strand_id
1 'polypeptide(L)'
;SIIDDYIDHLMGYVNPSLFKPLRLVVNSGNGAAGHVIDALEKRFTALDIPITLIKIHNEPDGTFPHGIPNPLLPECRQDTTDAVLANGADMGIAFDGDFDRCFFFNHNGDFIEGYYIVGLLAEFFLQKDGFSKIIHDPRLTWNTIDIVNSSGGKAIMSKTGHAFIKERMRKEDAIYGGEMSAHHYFRDFAYCDSGMIPWLLISEIISVKGKSLEQLVKERMKAYPASGEINSLLIDPISAIARVRAAYEAKAIKIDEIDGISMEFAEWRFNLRSSNTESVVRLNVESRCDTKLMNEETSNILRILRE
;
A
#
# COMPACT_ATOMS: atom_id res chain seq x y z
N SER A 1 8.24 -29.29 5.69
CA SER A 1 7.75 -27.97 5.25
C SER A 1 7.67 -27.09 6.48
N ILE A 2 8.01 -25.81 6.40
CA ILE A 2 7.86 -24.83 7.50
C ILE A 2 6.48 -24.13 7.49
N ILE A 3 5.57 -24.61 6.64
CA ILE A 3 4.28 -23.96 6.39
C ILE A 3 3.44 -23.84 7.66
N ASP A 4 3.39 -24.87 8.50
CA ASP A 4 2.56 -24.84 9.71
C ASP A 4 3.07 -23.80 10.72
N ASP A 5 4.38 -23.75 10.96
CA ASP A 5 5.01 -22.73 11.81
C ASP A 5 4.79 -21.30 11.26
N TYR A 6 4.86 -21.15 9.94
CA TYR A 6 4.60 -19.87 9.28
C TYR A 6 3.14 -19.44 9.43
N ILE A 7 2.19 -20.36 9.24
CA ILE A 7 0.76 -20.10 9.43
C ILE A 7 0.46 -19.77 10.88
N ASP A 8 1.07 -20.48 11.84
CA ASP A 8 0.96 -20.17 13.27
C ASP A 8 1.44 -18.75 13.57
N HIS A 9 2.56 -18.33 12.98
CA HIS A 9 3.07 -16.97 13.13
C HIS A 9 2.11 -15.92 12.53
N LEU A 10 1.58 -16.16 11.32
CA LEU A 10 0.60 -15.27 10.68
C LEU A 10 -0.68 -15.13 11.51
N MET A 11 -1.19 -16.24 12.05
CA MET A 11 -2.38 -16.23 12.90
C MET A 11 -2.15 -15.50 14.23
N GLY A 12 -0.90 -15.34 14.68
CA GLY A 12 -0.56 -14.55 15.88
C GLY A 12 -0.84 -13.05 15.76
N TYR A 13 -1.04 -12.52 14.55
CA TYR A 13 -1.35 -11.09 14.33
C TYR A 13 -2.82 -10.74 14.56
N VAL A 14 -3.71 -11.72 14.48
CA VAL A 14 -5.16 -11.55 14.54
C VAL A 14 -5.77 -12.39 15.66
N ASN A 15 -6.96 -12.01 16.10
CA ASN A 15 -7.76 -12.78 17.03
C ASN A 15 -8.92 -13.46 16.26
N PRO A 16 -8.88 -14.79 16.09
CA PRO A 16 -9.94 -15.57 15.43
C PRO A 16 -11.36 -15.26 15.91
N SER A 17 -11.54 -14.95 17.20
CA SER A 17 -12.87 -14.71 17.77
C SER A 17 -13.50 -13.37 17.36
N LEU A 18 -12.73 -12.46 16.77
CA LEU A 18 -13.20 -11.14 16.36
C LEU A 18 -13.73 -11.10 14.92
N PHE A 19 -13.51 -12.17 14.15
CA PHE A 19 -13.95 -12.24 12.77
C PHE A 19 -15.46 -12.39 12.66
N LYS A 20 -16.03 -11.64 11.71
CA LYS A 20 -17.42 -11.79 11.26
C LYS A 20 -17.44 -12.50 9.90
N PRO A 21 -18.60 -13.02 9.47
CA PRO A 21 -18.76 -13.56 8.13
C PRO A 21 -18.25 -12.59 7.07
N LEU A 22 -17.20 -12.98 6.35
CA LEU A 22 -16.60 -12.21 5.26
C LEU A 22 -16.41 -13.10 4.03
N ARG A 23 -16.63 -12.52 2.86
CA ARG A 23 -16.36 -13.11 1.56
C ARG A 23 -15.23 -12.34 0.91
N LEU A 24 -14.09 -13.00 0.70
CA LEU A 24 -12.87 -12.38 0.21
C LEU A 24 -12.48 -12.99 -1.13
N VAL A 25 -12.27 -12.14 -2.14
CA VAL A 25 -11.61 -12.58 -3.39
C VAL A 25 -10.11 -12.56 -3.18
N VAL A 26 -9.43 -13.63 -3.58
CA VAL A 26 -7.98 -13.74 -3.51
C VAL A 26 -7.43 -14.10 -4.89
N ASN A 27 -6.63 -13.21 -5.45
CA ASN A 27 -5.95 -13.38 -6.73
C ASN A 27 -4.46 -13.60 -6.50
N SER A 28 -4.01 -14.85 -6.64
CA SER A 28 -2.59 -15.20 -6.52
C SER A 28 -1.81 -14.95 -7.82
N GLY A 29 -2.50 -14.60 -8.92
CA GLY A 29 -1.89 -14.21 -10.20
C GLY A 29 -0.97 -15.28 -10.82
N ASN A 30 -1.24 -16.55 -10.55
CA ASN A 30 -0.38 -17.70 -10.87
C ASN A 30 1.03 -17.63 -10.27
N GLY A 31 1.25 -16.72 -9.32
CA GLY A 31 2.47 -16.60 -8.55
C GLY A 31 2.51 -17.60 -7.40
N ALA A 32 3.36 -17.32 -6.42
CA ALA A 32 3.65 -18.24 -5.34
C ALA A 32 2.69 -18.13 -4.12
N ALA A 33 1.72 -17.21 -4.11
CA ALA A 33 0.84 -17.00 -2.96
C ALA A 33 -0.08 -18.20 -2.64
N GLY A 34 -0.54 -18.94 -3.67
CA GLY A 34 -1.69 -19.83 -3.56
C GLY A 34 -1.56 -20.94 -2.51
N HIS A 35 -0.38 -21.54 -2.38
CA HIS A 35 -0.16 -22.60 -1.38
C HIS A 35 -0.28 -22.10 0.07
N VAL A 36 0.04 -20.83 0.34
CA VAL A 36 -0.16 -20.19 1.65
C VAL A 36 -1.63 -19.88 1.87
N ILE A 37 -2.33 -19.40 0.83
CA ILE A 37 -3.77 -19.15 0.87
C ILE A 37 -4.55 -20.43 1.21
N ASP A 38 -4.21 -21.55 0.56
CA ASP A 38 -4.84 -22.84 0.85
C ASP A 38 -4.57 -23.35 2.27
N ALA A 39 -3.37 -23.07 2.81
CA ALA A 39 -3.03 -23.40 4.18
C ALA A 39 -3.80 -22.53 5.19
N LEU A 40 -3.96 -21.24 4.91
CA LEU A 40 -4.78 -20.33 5.71
C LEU A 40 -6.27 -20.71 5.67
N GLU A 41 -6.80 -21.10 4.50
CA GLU A 41 -8.19 -21.57 4.36
C GLU A 41 -8.47 -22.81 5.24
N LYS A 42 -7.55 -23.77 5.24
CA LYS A 42 -7.61 -24.94 6.16
C LYS A 42 -7.57 -24.51 7.61
N ARG A 43 -6.71 -23.54 7.95
CA ARG A 43 -6.60 -23.01 9.31
C ARG A 43 -7.86 -22.27 9.75
N PHE A 44 -8.49 -21.51 8.86
CA PHE A 44 -9.76 -20.83 9.12
C PHE A 44 -10.86 -21.85 9.42
N THR A 45 -10.95 -22.91 8.61
CA THR A 45 -11.89 -24.01 8.83
C THR A 45 -11.66 -24.68 10.19
N ALA A 46 -10.41 -24.97 10.55
CA ALA A 46 -10.06 -25.63 11.81
C ALA A 46 -10.34 -24.78 13.06
N LEU A 47 -10.38 -23.45 12.91
CA LEU A 47 -10.63 -22.49 13.99
C LEU A 47 -12.04 -21.88 13.94
N ASP A 48 -12.92 -22.41 13.09
CA ASP A 48 -14.27 -21.88 12.85
C ASP A 48 -14.29 -20.37 12.52
N ILE A 49 -13.27 -19.87 11.83
CA ILE A 49 -13.20 -18.48 11.37
C ILE A 49 -14.14 -18.34 10.17
N PRO A 50 -15.15 -17.45 10.21
CA PRO A 50 -16.21 -17.40 9.21
C PRO A 50 -15.79 -16.64 7.94
N ILE A 51 -14.65 -16.99 7.35
CA ILE A 51 -14.18 -16.41 6.08
C ILE A 51 -14.44 -17.39 4.94
N THR A 52 -15.06 -16.89 3.87
CA THR A 52 -15.15 -17.58 2.58
C THR A 52 -14.13 -16.98 1.63
N LEU A 53 -13.23 -17.81 1.10
CA LEU A 53 -12.28 -17.38 0.07
C LEU A 53 -12.79 -17.75 -1.33
N ILE A 54 -12.75 -16.78 -2.23
CA ILE A 54 -12.97 -16.97 -3.66
C ILE A 54 -11.62 -16.81 -4.34
N LYS A 55 -11.01 -17.95 -4.65
CA LYS A 55 -9.66 -18.00 -5.18
C LYS A 55 -9.71 -17.91 -6.71
N ILE A 56 -8.99 -16.95 -7.29
CA ILE A 56 -8.74 -16.85 -8.72
C ILE A 56 -7.24 -16.92 -8.98
N HIS A 57 -6.86 -17.51 -10.11
CA HIS A 57 -5.46 -17.66 -10.53
C HIS A 57 -4.56 -18.25 -9.43
N ASN A 58 -5.10 -19.18 -8.65
CA ASN A 58 -4.48 -19.67 -7.41
C ASN A 58 -3.35 -20.68 -7.65
N GLU A 59 -3.46 -21.44 -8.73
CA GLU A 59 -2.47 -22.45 -9.09
C GLU A 59 -1.20 -21.79 -9.62
N PRO A 60 -0.02 -22.14 -9.07
CA PRO A 60 1.24 -21.57 -9.53
C PRO A 60 1.55 -22.04 -10.95
N ASP A 61 1.78 -21.09 -11.85
CA ASP A 61 2.14 -21.33 -13.25
C ASP A 61 3.14 -20.27 -13.73
N GLY A 62 4.41 -20.66 -13.86
CA GLY A 62 5.50 -19.78 -14.29
C GLY A 62 5.44 -19.35 -15.76
N THR A 63 4.49 -19.86 -16.54
CA THR A 63 4.18 -19.33 -17.88
C THR A 63 3.29 -18.09 -17.82
N PHE A 64 2.69 -17.81 -16.66
CA PHE A 64 1.80 -16.67 -16.40
C PHE A 64 0.69 -16.53 -17.46
N PRO A 65 -0.25 -17.49 -17.54
CA PRO A 65 -1.29 -17.51 -18.57
C PRO A 65 -2.21 -16.29 -18.52
N HIS A 66 -2.26 -15.58 -17.38
CA HIS A 66 -3.04 -14.37 -17.15
C HIS A 66 -2.17 -13.10 -17.06
N GLY A 67 -0.91 -13.18 -17.50
CA GLY A 67 0.07 -12.09 -17.41
C GLY A 67 0.89 -12.12 -16.11
N ILE A 68 2.06 -11.47 -16.14
CA ILE A 68 2.93 -11.39 -14.96
C ILE A 68 2.21 -10.61 -13.86
N PRO A 69 2.07 -11.16 -12.64
CA PRO A 69 1.31 -10.53 -11.58
C PRO A 69 2.00 -9.26 -11.08
N ASN A 70 1.42 -8.11 -11.44
CA ASN A 70 1.82 -6.81 -10.89
C ASN A 70 0.60 -5.88 -10.73
N PRO A 71 -0.25 -6.09 -9.70
CA PRO A 71 -1.48 -5.31 -9.54
C PRO A 71 -1.29 -3.80 -9.28
N LEU A 72 -0.05 -3.31 -9.11
CA LEU A 72 0.25 -1.88 -9.22
C LEU A 72 -0.10 -1.32 -10.60
N LEU A 73 0.00 -2.12 -11.66
CA LEU A 73 -0.35 -1.72 -13.01
C LEU A 73 -1.86 -1.83 -13.22
N PRO A 74 -2.55 -0.77 -13.71
CA PRO A 74 -3.99 -0.80 -13.95
C PRO A 74 -4.48 -1.98 -14.79
N GLU A 75 -3.72 -2.38 -15.80
CA GLU A 75 -4.02 -3.52 -16.67
C GLU A 75 -4.02 -4.88 -15.95
N CYS A 76 -3.36 -5.00 -14.80
CA CYS A 76 -3.32 -6.22 -13.99
C CYS A 76 -4.44 -6.28 -12.93
N ARG A 77 -5.37 -5.32 -12.92
CA ARG A 77 -6.39 -5.17 -11.85
C ARG A 77 -7.74 -5.78 -12.20
N GLN A 78 -8.07 -5.87 -13.50
CA GLN A 78 -9.42 -6.14 -13.97
C GLN A 78 -9.98 -7.47 -13.46
N ASP A 79 -9.19 -8.55 -13.49
CA ASP A 79 -9.65 -9.87 -13.07
C ASP A 79 -10.09 -9.90 -11.59
N THR A 80 -9.40 -9.16 -10.72
CA THR A 80 -9.77 -9.04 -9.31
C THR A 80 -11.05 -8.22 -9.15
N THR A 81 -11.16 -7.10 -9.87
CA THR A 81 -12.37 -6.26 -9.90
C THR A 81 -13.59 -7.08 -10.34
N ASP A 82 -13.47 -7.82 -11.44
CA ASP A 82 -14.56 -8.62 -11.99
C ASP A 82 -14.99 -9.73 -11.03
N ALA A 83 -14.03 -10.42 -10.40
CA ALA A 83 -14.33 -11.45 -9.42
C ALA A 83 -15.00 -10.89 -8.16
N VAL A 84 -14.59 -9.70 -7.68
CA VAL A 84 -15.25 -9.03 -6.54
C VAL A 84 -16.70 -8.75 -6.85
N LEU A 85 -16.98 -8.15 -8.02
CA LEU A 85 -18.33 -7.81 -8.45
C LEU A 85 -19.19 -9.05 -8.68
N ALA A 86 -18.66 -10.06 -9.37
CA ALA A 86 -19.39 -11.29 -9.71
C ALA A 86 -19.81 -12.09 -8.47
N ASN A 87 -19.05 -12.01 -7.38
CA ASN A 87 -19.31 -12.78 -6.17
C ASN A 87 -19.91 -11.95 -5.02
N GLY A 88 -20.08 -10.63 -5.22
CA GLY A 88 -20.48 -9.71 -4.15
C GLY A 88 -19.55 -9.85 -2.94
N ALA A 89 -18.24 -9.81 -3.18
CA ALA A 89 -17.23 -9.96 -2.13
C ALA A 89 -17.08 -8.66 -1.32
N ASP A 90 -16.77 -8.79 -0.04
CA ASP A 90 -16.55 -7.64 0.86
C ASP A 90 -15.26 -6.88 0.54
N MET A 91 -14.25 -7.62 0.05
CA MET A 91 -12.93 -7.13 -0.31
C MET A 91 -12.24 -8.08 -1.29
N GLY A 92 -11.48 -7.52 -2.23
CA GLY A 92 -10.54 -8.26 -3.06
C GLY A 92 -9.10 -8.06 -2.62
N ILE A 93 -8.30 -9.10 -2.74
CA ILE A 93 -6.87 -9.13 -2.45
C ILE A 93 -6.16 -9.68 -3.68
N ALA A 94 -5.14 -8.98 -4.16
CA ALA A 94 -4.24 -9.51 -5.19
C ALA A 94 -2.79 -9.45 -4.71
N PHE A 95 -1.95 -10.33 -5.24
CA PHE A 95 -0.52 -10.40 -4.92
C PHE A 95 0.32 -10.19 -6.18
N ASP A 96 1.59 -9.83 -5.99
CA ASP A 96 2.61 -10.01 -7.02
C ASP A 96 3.22 -11.42 -6.97
N GLY A 97 4.21 -11.69 -7.83
CA GLY A 97 4.68 -13.05 -8.13
C GLY A 97 5.21 -13.83 -6.93
N ASP A 98 5.92 -13.16 -6.02
CA ASP A 98 6.49 -13.71 -4.79
C ASP A 98 5.76 -13.24 -3.52
N PHE A 99 4.62 -12.58 -3.68
CA PHE A 99 3.61 -12.29 -2.65
C PHE A 99 4.09 -11.54 -1.41
N ASP A 100 5.19 -10.80 -1.52
CA ASP A 100 5.63 -9.87 -0.48
C ASP A 100 4.82 -8.55 -0.51
N ARG A 101 4.14 -8.27 -1.64
CA ARG A 101 3.19 -7.17 -1.81
C ARG A 101 1.75 -7.69 -1.94
N CYS A 102 0.83 -6.96 -1.33
CA CYS A 102 -0.60 -7.23 -1.42
C CYS A 102 -1.40 -5.97 -1.76
N PHE A 103 -2.41 -6.13 -2.58
CA PHE A 103 -3.20 -5.06 -3.18
C PHE A 103 -4.67 -5.23 -2.85
N PHE A 104 -5.34 -4.14 -2.54
CA PHE A 104 -6.69 -4.18 -1.99
C PHE A 104 -7.71 -3.58 -2.93
N PHE A 105 -8.87 -4.21 -2.97
CA PHE A 105 -10.04 -3.78 -3.74
C PHE A 105 -11.24 -3.71 -2.80
N ASN A 106 -12.00 -2.62 -2.86
CA ASN A 106 -13.23 -2.52 -2.07
C ASN A 106 -14.35 -3.40 -2.68
N HIS A 107 -15.49 -3.49 -2.00
CA HIS A 107 -16.67 -4.23 -2.47
C HIS A 107 -17.27 -3.76 -3.81
N ASN A 108 -16.94 -2.55 -4.29
CA ASN A 108 -17.31 -2.05 -5.61
C ASN A 108 -16.29 -2.44 -6.69
N GLY A 109 -15.24 -3.18 -6.33
CA GLY A 109 -14.15 -3.55 -7.24
C GLY A 109 -13.14 -2.42 -7.48
N ASP A 110 -13.22 -1.30 -6.76
CA ASP A 110 -12.25 -0.21 -6.89
C ASP A 110 -10.94 -0.57 -6.17
N PHE A 111 -9.83 -0.36 -6.86
CA PHE A 111 -8.49 -0.46 -6.27
C PHE A 111 -8.27 0.63 -5.21
N ILE A 112 -7.75 0.23 -4.04
CA ILE A 112 -7.38 1.14 -2.97
C ILE A 112 -5.87 1.41 -3.04
N GLU A 113 -5.51 2.68 -3.25
CA GLU A 113 -4.11 3.11 -3.29
C GLU A 113 -3.39 2.72 -1.99
N GLY A 114 -2.20 2.11 -2.12
CA GLY A 114 -1.43 1.59 -0.98
C GLY A 114 -1.08 2.66 0.05
N TYR A 115 -1.06 3.93 -0.37
CA TYR A 115 -0.93 5.09 0.51
C TYR A 115 -1.93 5.10 1.68
N TYR A 116 -3.20 4.80 1.42
CA TYR A 116 -4.23 4.82 2.46
C TYR A 116 -4.18 3.56 3.35
N ILE A 117 -3.66 2.45 2.80
CA ILE A 117 -3.43 1.22 3.55
C ILE A 117 -2.31 1.40 4.56
N VAL A 118 -1.25 2.14 4.22
CA VAL A 118 -0.18 2.50 5.18
C VAL A 118 -0.76 3.20 6.40
N GLY A 119 -1.62 4.21 6.19
CA GLY A 119 -2.30 4.90 7.28
C GLY A 119 -3.22 4.00 8.10
N LEU A 120 -4.04 3.17 7.44
CA LEU A 120 -4.98 2.26 8.10
C LEU A 120 -4.27 1.25 9.02
N LEU A 121 -3.19 0.63 8.55
CA LEU A 121 -2.40 -0.31 9.35
C LEU A 121 -1.64 0.41 10.46
N ALA A 122 -1.11 1.61 10.20
CA ALA A 122 -0.46 2.41 11.23
C ALA A 122 -1.41 2.72 12.39
N GLU A 123 -2.65 3.15 12.11
CA GLU A 123 -3.67 3.40 13.12
C GLU A 123 -3.94 2.14 13.96
N PHE A 124 -4.06 0.98 13.31
CA PHE A 124 -4.30 -0.29 14.01
C PHE A 124 -3.21 -0.63 15.03
N PHE A 125 -1.94 -0.50 14.66
CA PHE A 125 -0.84 -0.75 15.60
C PHE A 125 -0.79 0.27 16.72
N LEU A 126 -1.06 1.56 16.43
CA LEU A 126 -1.09 2.60 17.45
C LEU A 126 -2.28 2.48 18.41
N GLN A 127 -3.41 1.91 17.97
CA GLN A 127 -4.52 1.57 18.88
C GLN A 127 -4.14 0.47 19.89
N LYS A 128 -3.19 -0.42 19.54
CA LYS A 128 -2.65 -1.44 20.46
C LYS A 128 -1.52 -0.87 21.35
N ASP A 129 -0.71 0.03 20.81
CA ASP A 129 0.42 0.67 21.48
C ASP A 129 0.59 2.14 21.05
N GLY A 130 -0.04 3.05 21.79
CA GLY A 130 -0.20 4.46 21.42
C GLY A 130 1.07 5.30 21.36
N PHE A 131 2.23 4.79 21.78
CA PHE A 131 3.51 5.54 21.76
C PHE A 131 4.52 4.98 20.74
N SER A 132 4.09 4.02 19.92
CA SER A 132 4.95 3.38 18.93
C SER A 132 5.34 4.32 17.78
N LYS A 133 6.45 3.98 17.11
CA LYS A 133 6.93 4.70 15.92
C LYS A 133 6.50 3.97 14.65
N ILE A 134 6.19 4.75 13.62
CA ILE A 134 5.77 4.25 12.31
C ILE A 134 6.73 4.77 11.25
N ILE A 135 7.35 3.87 10.50
CA ILE A 135 8.22 4.25 9.38
C ILE A 135 7.37 4.43 8.11
N HIS A 136 7.62 5.51 7.37
CA HIS A 136 6.97 5.74 6.08
C HIS A 136 7.96 6.30 5.05
N ASP A 137 7.63 6.11 3.77
CA ASP A 137 8.41 6.66 2.67
C ASP A 137 8.03 8.14 2.37
N PRO A 138 8.79 8.86 1.52
CA PRO A 138 8.60 10.30 1.29
C PRO A 138 7.66 10.62 0.11
N ARG A 139 7.12 9.63 -0.60
CA ARG A 139 6.34 9.87 -1.83
C ARG A 139 5.01 10.54 -1.56
N LEU A 140 4.23 9.97 -0.66
CA LEU A 140 2.95 10.46 -0.17
C LEU A 140 2.97 10.37 1.35
N THR A 141 2.80 11.49 2.06
CA THR A 141 3.21 11.59 3.47
C THR A 141 2.16 12.16 4.39
N TRP A 142 1.36 13.15 3.96
CA TRP A 142 0.52 13.91 4.87
C TRP A 142 -0.55 13.08 5.58
N ASN A 143 -1.23 12.17 4.88
CA ASN A 143 -2.20 11.24 5.45
C ASN A 143 -1.60 10.39 6.57
N THR A 144 -0.44 9.78 6.30
CA THR A 144 0.24 8.90 7.26
C THR A 144 0.71 9.70 8.47
N ILE A 145 1.33 10.87 8.25
CA ILE A 145 1.78 11.74 9.33
C ILE A 145 0.60 12.17 10.22
N ASP A 146 -0.52 12.57 9.60
CA ASP A 146 -1.71 13.02 10.31
C ASP A 146 -2.35 11.90 11.14
N ILE A 147 -2.52 10.69 10.57
CA ILE A 147 -3.02 9.52 11.31
C ILE A 147 -2.12 9.18 12.50
N VAL A 148 -0.81 9.10 12.24
CA VAL A 148 0.15 8.68 13.27
C VAL A 148 0.19 9.68 14.42
N ASN A 149 0.25 10.99 14.11
CA ASN A 149 0.27 12.03 15.13
C ASN A 149 -1.05 12.10 15.91
N SER A 150 -2.20 12.00 15.24
CA SER A 150 -3.52 12.02 15.90
C SER A 150 -3.78 10.77 16.74
N SER A 151 -3.09 9.67 16.46
CA SER A 151 -3.13 8.41 17.23
C SER A 151 -2.09 8.36 18.36
N GLY A 152 -1.34 9.44 18.61
CA GLY A 152 -0.34 9.54 19.69
C GLY A 152 1.05 8.96 19.35
N GLY A 153 1.20 8.38 18.16
CA GLY A 153 2.46 7.80 17.69
C GLY A 153 3.42 8.83 17.11
N LYS A 154 4.53 8.34 16.56
CA LYS A 154 5.54 9.17 15.88
C LYS A 154 5.83 8.68 14.47
N ALA A 155 5.51 9.52 13.48
CA ALA A 155 5.83 9.26 12.08
C ALA A 155 7.31 9.55 11.82
N ILE A 156 8.03 8.58 11.25
CA ILE A 156 9.44 8.68 10.94
C ILE A 156 9.64 8.40 9.45
N MET A 157 10.04 9.44 8.73
CA MET A 157 10.37 9.31 7.32
C MET A 157 11.66 8.49 7.12
N SER A 158 11.69 7.69 6.07
CA SER A 158 12.86 6.97 5.56
C SER A 158 12.88 7.07 4.03
N LYS A 159 14.06 6.93 3.43
CA LYS A 159 14.19 6.75 1.99
C LYS A 159 13.41 5.49 1.55
N THR A 160 12.77 5.52 0.38
CA THR A 160 12.11 4.33 -0.21
C THR A 160 13.14 3.24 -0.48
N GLY A 161 12.73 2.00 -0.26
CA GLY A 161 13.50 0.79 -0.53
C GLY A 161 13.61 -0.08 0.72
N HIS A 162 13.35 -1.37 0.54
CA HIS A 162 13.30 -2.37 1.60
C HIS A 162 14.50 -2.31 2.57
N ALA A 163 15.73 -2.13 2.08
CA ALA A 163 16.91 -2.06 2.94
C ALA A 163 16.87 -0.86 3.90
N PHE A 164 16.52 0.33 3.39
CA PHE A 164 16.46 1.56 4.19
C PHE A 164 15.32 1.50 5.21
N ILE A 165 14.15 1.01 4.81
CA ILE A 165 13.00 0.85 5.71
C ILE A 165 13.34 -0.13 6.84
N LYS A 166 13.89 -1.31 6.52
CA LYS A 166 14.26 -2.33 7.52
C LYS A 166 15.35 -1.82 8.47
N GLU A 167 16.37 -1.14 7.95
CA GLU A 167 17.40 -0.51 8.79
C GLU A 167 16.80 0.54 9.72
N ARG A 168 15.95 1.43 9.17
CA ARG A 168 15.32 2.49 9.94
C ARG A 168 14.39 1.94 11.02
N MET A 169 13.59 0.91 10.71
CA MET A 169 12.72 0.28 11.70
C MET A 169 13.53 -0.30 12.86
N ARG A 170 14.63 -1.01 12.58
CA ARG A 170 15.50 -1.57 13.64
C ARG A 170 16.14 -0.48 14.49
N LYS A 171 16.63 0.59 13.87
CA LYS A 171 17.24 1.73 14.58
C LYS A 171 16.24 2.42 15.50
N GLU A 172 14.99 2.50 15.09
CA GLU A 172 13.94 3.21 15.81
C GLU A 172 13.10 2.30 16.71
N ASP A 173 13.28 0.98 16.64
CA ASP A 173 12.37 -0.02 17.22
C ASP A 173 10.91 0.23 16.83
N ALA A 174 10.70 0.55 15.55
CA ALA A 174 9.37 0.87 15.02
C ALA A 174 8.53 -0.40 14.87
N ILE A 175 7.28 -0.36 15.36
CA ILE A 175 6.36 -1.51 15.33
C ILE A 175 5.94 -1.89 13.90
N TYR A 176 5.84 -0.88 13.03
CA TYR A 176 5.36 -1.01 11.67
C TYR A 176 6.06 -0.01 10.73
N GLY A 177 6.32 -0.45 9.50
CA GLY A 177 6.79 0.38 8.41
C GLY A 177 5.95 0.13 7.16
N GLY A 178 5.66 1.16 6.39
CA GLY A 178 4.84 1.02 5.19
C GLY A 178 5.32 1.89 4.04
N GLU A 179 5.29 1.33 2.85
CA GLU A 179 5.54 2.03 1.60
C GLU A 179 4.26 2.09 0.77
N MET A 180 4.03 3.20 0.05
CA MET A 180 2.83 3.31 -0.78
C MET A 180 2.76 2.29 -1.92
N SER A 181 3.90 1.67 -2.27
CA SER A 181 4.03 0.60 -3.26
C SER A 181 3.65 -0.79 -2.73
N ALA A 182 2.89 -0.87 -1.64
CA ALA A 182 2.34 -2.08 -1.04
C ALA A 182 3.34 -3.01 -0.32
N HIS A 183 4.52 -2.51 0.06
CA HIS A 183 5.35 -3.21 1.05
C HIS A 183 4.96 -2.79 2.47
N HIS A 184 4.71 -3.78 3.31
CA HIS A 184 4.26 -3.61 4.69
C HIS A 184 5.16 -4.43 5.61
N TYR A 185 5.91 -3.75 6.47
CA TYR A 185 6.96 -4.30 7.32
C TYR A 185 6.52 -4.35 8.78
N PHE A 186 6.81 -5.46 9.45
CA PHE A 186 6.35 -5.70 10.82
C PHE A 186 7.52 -6.04 11.74
N ARG A 187 7.64 -5.33 12.87
CA ARG A 187 8.70 -5.57 13.86
C ARG A 187 8.78 -7.04 14.25
N ASP A 188 7.62 -7.60 14.60
CA ASP A 188 7.51 -8.93 15.15
C ASP A 188 7.60 -10.02 14.05
N PHE A 189 7.65 -9.62 12.77
CA PHE A 189 8.00 -10.47 11.62
C PHE A 189 9.47 -10.27 11.22
N ALA A 190 10.37 -10.19 12.22
CA ALA A 190 11.80 -9.95 12.04
C ALA A 190 12.14 -8.65 11.26
N TYR A 191 11.27 -7.65 11.35
CA TYR A 191 11.32 -6.41 10.56
C TYR A 191 11.19 -6.64 9.05
N CYS A 192 10.69 -7.79 8.61
CA CYS A 192 10.47 -8.08 7.20
C CYS A 192 9.08 -7.66 6.75
N ASP A 193 8.97 -7.52 5.44
CA ASP A 193 7.74 -7.35 4.69
C ASP A 193 6.96 -8.66 4.61
N SER A 194 5.63 -8.54 4.53
CA SER A 194 4.74 -9.65 4.25
C SER A 194 3.52 -9.15 3.49
N GLY A 195 3.15 -9.82 2.39
CA GLY A 195 1.86 -9.62 1.75
C GLY A 195 0.71 -10.30 2.50
N MET A 196 0.99 -11.25 3.40
CA MET A 196 -0.04 -12.04 4.08
C MET A 196 -0.61 -11.37 5.32
N ILE A 197 0.24 -10.71 6.12
CA ILE A 197 -0.19 -10.05 7.35
C ILE A 197 -1.21 -8.91 7.09
N PRO A 198 -1.00 -7.99 6.11
CA PRO A 198 -1.89 -6.86 5.88
C PRO A 198 -3.35 -7.24 5.68
N TRP A 199 -3.65 -8.24 4.85
CA TRP A 199 -5.03 -8.57 4.55
C TRP A 199 -5.73 -9.27 5.72
N LEU A 200 -5.02 -10.09 6.49
CA LEU A 200 -5.53 -10.67 7.74
C LEU A 200 -5.94 -9.58 8.73
N LEU A 201 -5.06 -8.60 8.93
CA LEU A 201 -5.32 -7.45 9.80
C LEU A 201 -6.52 -6.62 9.31
N ILE A 202 -6.59 -6.32 8.01
CA ILE A 202 -7.70 -5.54 7.44
C ILE A 202 -9.03 -6.30 7.56
N SER A 203 -9.05 -7.61 7.35
CA SER A 203 -10.24 -8.44 7.55
C SER A 203 -10.71 -8.43 9.02
N GLU A 204 -9.79 -8.47 9.99
CA GLU A 204 -10.14 -8.27 11.40
C GLU A 204 -10.69 -6.86 11.65
N ILE A 205 -10.06 -5.80 11.12
CA ILE A 205 -10.51 -4.41 11.26
C ILE A 205 -11.93 -4.24 10.71
N ILE A 206 -12.22 -4.77 9.53
CA ILE A 206 -13.58 -4.75 8.92
C ILE A 206 -14.58 -5.43 9.86
N SER A 207 -14.23 -6.60 10.41
CA SER A 207 -15.09 -7.35 11.32
C SER A 207 -15.39 -6.59 12.61
N VAL A 208 -14.35 -6.02 13.23
CA VAL A 208 -14.45 -5.29 14.50
C VAL A 208 -15.19 -3.97 14.32
N LYS A 209 -14.82 -3.17 13.32
CA LYS A 209 -15.41 -1.83 13.10
C LYS A 209 -16.80 -1.91 12.45
N GLY A 210 -17.15 -3.03 11.82
CA GLY A 210 -18.43 -3.18 11.10
C GLY A 210 -18.56 -2.20 9.92
N LYS A 211 -17.43 -1.86 9.29
CA LYS A 211 -17.34 -0.91 8.17
C LYS A 211 -16.71 -1.62 6.97
N SER A 212 -17.16 -1.31 5.76
CA SER A 212 -16.51 -1.78 4.54
C SER A 212 -15.13 -1.14 4.38
N LEU A 213 -14.25 -1.74 3.57
CA LEU A 213 -12.94 -1.18 3.27
C LEU A 213 -13.04 0.26 2.73
N GLU A 214 -14.00 0.52 1.83
CA GLU A 214 -14.26 1.88 1.32
C GLU A 214 -14.52 2.85 2.48
N GLN A 215 -15.43 2.51 3.40
CA GLN A 215 -15.77 3.36 4.53
C GLN A 215 -14.60 3.61 5.49
N LEU A 216 -13.65 2.68 5.59
CA LEU A 216 -12.45 2.84 6.42
C LEU A 216 -11.48 3.88 5.85
N VAL A 217 -11.37 3.99 4.52
CA VAL A 217 -10.40 4.88 3.86
C VAL A 217 -11.00 6.16 3.29
N LYS A 218 -12.32 6.22 3.08
CA LYS A 218 -13.02 7.31 2.37
C LYS A 218 -12.71 8.71 2.89
N GLU A 219 -12.78 8.92 4.20
CA GLU A 219 -12.49 10.24 4.79
C GLU A 219 -11.01 10.63 4.60
N ARG A 220 -10.11 9.65 4.59
CA ARG A 220 -8.68 9.88 4.36
C ARG A 220 -8.40 10.20 2.89
N MET A 221 -9.04 9.50 1.96
CA MET A 221 -9.00 9.81 0.52
C MET A 221 -9.54 11.20 0.20
N LYS A 222 -10.58 11.63 0.91
CA LYS A 222 -11.14 12.99 0.77
C LYS A 222 -10.22 14.05 1.37
N ALA A 223 -9.62 13.78 2.53
CA ALA A 223 -8.72 14.72 3.21
C ALA A 223 -7.38 14.90 2.48
N TYR A 224 -6.85 13.82 1.89
CA TYR A 224 -5.56 13.80 1.22
C TYR A 224 -5.64 13.07 -0.13
N PRO A 225 -6.38 13.62 -1.10
CA PRO A 225 -6.45 13.02 -2.43
C PRO A 225 -5.04 12.95 -3.04
N ALA A 226 -4.75 11.83 -3.69
CA ALA A 226 -3.44 11.54 -4.26
C ALA A 226 -3.56 11.09 -5.72
N SER A 227 -2.54 11.38 -6.52
CA SER A 227 -2.47 11.04 -7.94
C SER A 227 -2.24 9.54 -8.22
N GLY A 228 -1.88 8.77 -7.18
CA GLY A 228 -1.16 7.51 -7.35
C GLY A 228 0.28 7.74 -7.84
N GLU A 229 0.98 6.66 -8.18
CA GLU A 229 2.32 6.73 -8.81
C GLU A 229 2.18 6.78 -10.33
N ILE A 230 2.68 7.86 -10.95
CA ILE A 230 2.64 8.04 -12.40
C ILE A 230 4.05 7.90 -12.95
N ASN A 231 4.27 6.84 -13.73
CA ASN A 231 5.55 6.58 -14.40
C ASN A 231 5.62 7.33 -15.74
N SER A 232 6.73 8.01 -15.98
CA SER A 232 7.04 8.64 -17.26
C SER A 232 8.41 8.17 -17.76
N LEU A 233 8.42 7.49 -18.91
CA LEU A 233 9.65 7.16 -19.63
C LEU A 233 10.17 8.41 -20.33
N LEU A 234 11.40 8.81 -20.02
CA LEU A 234 12.00 10.06 -20.49
C LEU A 234 13.41 9.80 -21.04
N ILE A 235 13.80 10.54 -22.08
CA ILE A 235 15.14 10.42 -22.66
C ILE A 235 16.20 11.00 -21.70
N ASP A 236 15.90 12.15 -21.09
CA ASP A 236 16.77 12.82 -20.12
C ASP A 236 16.02 13.15 -18.81
N PRO A 237 15.95 12.17 -17.88
CA PRO A 237 15.33 12.36 -16.57
C PRO A 237 15.90 13.53 -15.76
N ILE A 238 17.21 13.79 -15.87
CA ILE A 238 17.91 14.79 -15.06
C ILE A 238 17.45 16.19 -15.49
N SER A 239 17.52 16.48 -16.79
CA SER A 239 17.07 17.76 -17.34
C SER A 239 15.56 17.96 -17.11
N ALA A 240 14.75 16.91 -17.24
CA ALA A 240 13.31 16.98 -16.98
C ALA A 240 12.99 17.38 -15.53
N ILE A 241 13.63 16.75 -14.55
CA ILE A 241 13.47 17.10 -13.13
C ILE A 241 13.96 18.53 -12.86
N ALA A 242 15.07 18.94 -13.48
CA ALA A 242 15.59 20.30 -13.34
C ALA A 242 14.61 21.37 -13.84
N ARG A 243 13.88 21.12 -14.95
CA ARG A 243 12.83 22.03 -15.43
C ARG A 243 11.67 22.14 -14.45
N VAL A 244 11.22 21.02 -13.88
CA VAL A 244 10.17 21.06 -12.85
C VAL A 244 10.66 21.82 -11.63
N ARG A 245 11.88 21.55 -11.16
CA ARG A 245 12.48 22.27 -10.02
C ARG A 245 12.47 23.79 -10.25
N ALA A 246 13.01 24.25 -11.38
CA ALA A 246 13.08 25.67 -11.70
C ALA A 246 11.71 26.35 -11.76
N ALA A 247 10.67 25.62 -12.19
CA ALA A 247 9.30 26.16 -12.27
C ALA A 247 8.65 26.39 -10.90
N TYR A 248 9.06 25.63 -9.87
CA TYR A 248 8.34 25.58 -8.59
C TYR A 248 9.17 25.97 -7.36
N GLU A 249 10.51 25.90 -7.39
CA GLU A 249 11.36 26.06 -6.21
C GLU A 249 11.17 27.41 -5.50
N ALA A 250 10.94 28.48 -6.26
CA ALA A 250 10.71 29.83 -5.71
C ALA A 250 9.40 29.96 -4.91
N LYS A 251 8.46 29.02 -5.08
CA LYS A 251 7.16 29.00 -4.38
C LYS A 251 7.11 27.95 -3.27
N ALA A 252 8.11 27.06 -3.18
CA ALA A 252 8.09 25.95 -2.23
C ALA A 252 8.31 26.45 -0.80
N ILE A 253 7.49 25.98 0.13
CA ILE A 253 7.68 26.24 1.58
C ILE A 253 8.72 25.31 2.19
N LYS A 254 8.93 24.16 1.57
CA LYS A 254 9.95 23.18 1.96
C LYS A 254 10.39 22.40 0.72
N ILE A 255 11.69 22.16 0.63
CA ILE A 255 12.31 21.27 -0.36
C ILE A 255 13.07 20.20 0.42
N ASP A 256 12.84 18.94 0.06
CA ASP A 256 13.49 17.78 0.65
C ASP A 256 14.08 16.91 -0.47
N GLU A 257 15.30 16.41 -0.27
CA GLU A 257 16.04 15.63 -1.26
C GLU A 257 16.45 14.25 -0.71
N ILE A 258 15.74 13.73 0.32
CA ILE A 258 16.01 12.40 0.90
C ILE A 258 15.88 11.29 -0.16
N ASP A 259 14.88 11.42 -1.04
CA ASP A 259 14.63 10.46 -2.10
C ASP A 259 14.05 11.13 -3.35
N GLY A 260 14.94 11.52 -4.26
CA GLY A 260 14.59 12.37 -5.40
C GLY A 260 14.40 13.82 -4.96
N ILE A 261 13.35 14.48 -5.45
CA ILE A 261 12.98 15.83 -5.03
C ILE A 261 11.53 15.88 -4.57
N SER A 262 11.34 16.31 -3.34
CA SER A 262 10.04 16.63 -2.77
C SER A 262 9.91 18.12 -2.56
N MET A 263 8.82 18.70 -3.03
CA MET A 263 8.48 20.09 -2.77
C MET A 263 7.11 20.16 -2.12
N GLU A 264 7.04 20.92 -1.04
CA GLU A 264 5.82 21.19 -0.30
C GLU A 264 5.39 22.64 -0.56
N PHE A 265 4.09 22.82 -0.74
CA PHE A 265 3.38 24.10 -0.81
C PHE A 265 2.29 24.11 0.28
N ALA A 266 1.58 25.22 0.43
CA ALA A 266 0.57 25.35 1.48
C ALA A 266 -0.51 24.24 1.40
N GLU A 267 -1.09 24.03 0.21
CA GLU A 267 -2.25 23.15 0.01
C GLU A 267 -1.94 21.87 -0.77
N TRP A 268 -0.71 21.72 -1.28
CA TRP A 268 -0.31 20.54 -2.05
C TRP A 268 1.18 20.28 -1.99
N ARG A 269 1.59 19.08 -2.38
CA ARG A 269 3.00 18.70 -2.49
C ARG A 269 3.19 17.64 -3.57
N PHE A 270 4.44 17.46 -3.97
CA PHE A 270 4.81 16.36 -4.86
C PHE A 270 6.14 15.71 -4.49
N ASN A 271 6.38 14.51 -5.01
CA ASN A 271 7.67 13.84 -5.07
C ASN A 271 7.96 13.44 -6.52
N LEU A 272 9.18 13.71 -6.98
CA LEU A 272 9.73 13.21 -8.23
C LEU A 272 10.95 12.37 -7.95
N ARG A 273 10.97 11.15 -8.48
CA ARG A 273 12.09 10.22 -8.29
C ARG A 273 12.44 9.51 -9.58
N SER A 274 13.73 9.50 -9.90
CA SER A 274 14.25 8.68 -11.00
C SER A 274 14.36 7.22 -10.58
N SER A 275 14.05 6.30 -11.49
CA SER A 275 14.46 4.91 -11.36
C SER A 275 15.98 4.83 -11.40
N ASN A 276 16.58 3.94 -10.60
CA ASN A 276 18.03 3.73 -10.59
C ASN A 276 18.51 2.94 -11.80
N THR A 277 17.62 2.19 -12.45
CA THR A 277 17.94 1.20 -13.49
C THR A 277 17.34 1.53 -14.85
N GLU A 278 16.35 2.41 -14.89
CA GLU A 278 15.60 2.74 -16.10
C GLU A 278 15.46 4.25 -16.23
N SER A 279 15.30 4.75 -17.46
CA SER A 279 15.05 6.18 -17.72
C SER A 279 13.60 6.57 -17.41
N VAL A 280 13.10 6.17 -16.24
CA VAL A 280 11.74 6.42 -15.77
C VAL A 280 11.79 7.41 -14.62
N VAL A 281 10.95 8.44 -14.68
CA VAL A 281 10.66 9.32 -13.55
C VAL A 281 9.27 9.00 -13.02
N ARG A 282 9.18 8.82 -11.70
CA ARG A 282 7.96 8.54 -10.97
C ARG A 282 7.48 9.83 -10.30
N LEU A 283 6.23 10.19 -10.56
CA LEU A 283 5.55 11.34 -9.96
C LEU A 283 4.50 10.87 -8.97
N ASN A 284 4.49 11.47 -7.79
CA ASN A 284 3.41 11.40 -6.83
C ASN A 284 3.01 12.81 -6.42
N VAL A 285 1.70 13.09 -6.39
CA VAL A 285 1.13 14.38 -5.97
C VAL A 285 0.02 14.11 -4.94
N GLU A 286 -0.06 14.94 -3.92
CA GLU A 286 -1.19 15.00 -2.99
C GLU A 286 -1.56 16.45 -2.68
N SER A 287 -2.81 16.66 -2.29
CA SER A 287 -3.31 17.95 -1.81
C SER A 287 -4.08 17.81 -0.51
N ARG A 288 -4.39 18.94 0.13
CA ARG A 288 -5.29 19.02 1.29
C ARG A 288 -6.71 19.27 0.82
N CYS A 289 -7.58 18.28 0.98
CA CYS A 289 -9.02 18.39 0.73
C CYS A 289 -9.43 18.88 -0.67
N ASP A 290 -8.53 18.87 -1.67
CA ASP A 290 -8.77 19.46 -2.98
C ASP A 290 -8.30 18.55 -4.13
N THR A 291 -9.17 17.65 -4.56
CA THR A 291 -8.92 16.75 -5.69
C THR A 291 -8.68 17.51 -6.99
N LYS A 292 -9.29 18.69 -7.17
CA LYS A 292 -9.14 19.48 -8.38
C LYS A 292 -7.71 20.04 -8.45
N LEU A 293 -7.24 20.65 -7.37
CA LEU A 293 -5.86 21.13 -7.27
C LEU A 293 -4.84 20.01 -7.48
N MET A 294 -5.06 18.85 -6.85
CA MET A 294 -4.20 17.68 -7.04
C MET A 294 -4.09 17.29 -8.53
N ASN A 295 -5.22 17.22 -9.25
CA ASN A 295 -5.25 16.87 -10.66
C ASN A 295 -4.62 17.95 -11.56
N GLU A 296 -4.87 19.23 -11.27
CA GLU A 296 -4.32 20.37 -12.02
C GLU A 296 -2.79 20.40 -11.90
N GLU A 297 -2.25 20.30 -10.69
CA GLU A 297 -0.81 20.31 -10.47
C GLU A 297 -0.12 19.04 -10.99
N THR A 298 -0.78 17.89 -10.88
CA THR A 298 -0.32 16.66 -11.55
C THR A 298 -0.18 16.88 -13.06
N SER A 299 -1.19 17.46 -13.71
CA SER A 299 -1.17 17.72 -15.15
C SER A 299 -0.09 18.74 -15.54
N ASN A 300 0.08 19.80 -14.74
CA ASN A 300 1.11 20.82 -14.97
C ASN A 300 2.52 20.24 -14.86
N ILE A 301 2.79 19.45 -13.83
CA ILE A 301 4.09 18.80 -13.64
C ILE A 301 4.37 17.85 -14.80
N LEU A 302 3.41 16.99 -15.16
CA LEU A 302 3.59 16.04 -16.27
C LEU A 302 3.86 16.74 -17.60
N ARG A 303 3.25 17.89 -17.85
CA ARG A 303 3.54 18.70 -19.04
C ARG A 303 5.01 19.14 -19.06
N ILE A 304 5.50 19.77 -17.99
CA ILE A 304 6.90 20.24 -17.89
C ILE A 304 7.89 19.08 -17.95
N LEU A 305 7.54 17.96 -17.32
CA LEU A 305 8.37 16.75 -17.26
C LEU A 305 8.55 16.11 -18.66
N ARG A 306 7.56 16.22 -19.53
CA ARG A 306 7.52 15.57 -20.86
C ARG A 306 7.88 16.50 -22.03
N GLU A 307 8.14 17.78 -21.77
CA GLU A 307 8.72 18.73 -22.73
C GLU A 307 10.12 18.30 -23.21
#